data_AF-A0A954FVS5-F1
#
_entry.id   AF-A0A954FVS5-F1
#
_cell.length_a   1.000
_cell.length_b   1.000
_cell.length_c   1.000
_cell.angle_alpha   90.00
_cell.angle_beta   90.00
_cell.angle_gamma   90.00
#
_symmetry.space_group_name_H-M   'P 1'
#
loop_
_entity.id
_entity.type
_entity.pdbx_description
1 polymer ?
#
loop_
_entity_poly.entity_id
_entity_poly.type
_entity_poly.pdbx_seq_one_letter_code
_entity_poly.pdbx_strand_id
1 'polypeptide(L)' 'MHIISRGANESILIGEHTVVKVLEVFGDRVKLSIETPGAEPAYWEKVVYLDQSVEFDQAIETEELESVQIGG' A
#
# COMPACT_ATOMS: atom_id res chain seq x y z
N MET A 1 1.44 -15.55 1.73
CA MET A 1 1.20 -14.24 1.10
C MET A 1 0.83 -13.27 2.21
N HIS A 2 1.60 -12.21 2.38
CA HIS A 2 1.31 -11.16 3.37
C HIS A 2 0.76 -9.96 2.62
N ILE A 3 -0.40 -9.47 3.04
CA ILE A 3 -1.07 -8.32 2.44
C ILE A 3 -0.91 -7.16 3.42
N ILE A 4 -0.36 -6.06 2.95
CA ILE A 4 -0.09 -4.87 3.77
C ILE A 4 -0.64 -3.68 3.01
N SER A 5 -1.70 -3.09 3.52
CA SER A 5 -2.29 -1.86 2.97
C SER A 5 -1.43 -0.65 3.36
N ARG A 6 -1.21 0.26 2.41
CA ARG A 6 -0.47 1.51 2.63
C ARG A 6 -1.12 2.68 1.90
N GLY A 7 -1.29 3.79 2.61
CA GLY A 7 -1.70 5.08 2.09
C GLY A 7 -0.51 5.91 1.58
N ALA A 8 -0.80 7.08 1.01
CA ALA A 8 0.23 7.99 0.52
C ALA A 8 1.19 8.43 1.64
N ASN A 9 2.49 8.48 1.32
CA ASN A 9 3.60 8.76 2.22
C ASN A 9 3.89 7.69 3.28
N GLU A 10 3.19 6.55 3.25
CA GLU A 10 3.53 5.43 4.12
C GLU A 10 4.59 4.53 3.48
N SER A 11 5.37 3.85 4.34
CA SER A 11 6.42 2.95 3.90
C SER A 11 6.40 1.60 4.62
N ILE A 12 7.01 0.61 3.99
CA ILE A 12 7.26 -0.73 4.52
C ILE A 12 8.76 -0.99 4.43
N LEU A 13 9.37 -1.41 5.54
CA LEU A 13 10.70 -1.99 5.54
C LEU A 13 10.57 -3.51 5.40
N ILE A 14 11.22 -4.08 4.39
CA ILE A 14 11.25 -5.51 4.09
C ILE A 14 12.68 -6.01 4.31
N GLY A 15 12.83 -7.02 5.18
CA GLY A 15 14.14 -7.47 5.65
C GLY A 15 14.84 -6.35 6.42
N GLU A 16 16.14 -6.18 6.19
CA GLU A 16 16.94 -5.16 6.89
C GLU A 16 17.11 -3.87 6.08
N HIS A 17 16.97 -3.93 4.75
CA HIS A 17 17.46 -2.87 3.86
C HIS A 17 16.49 -2.44 2.76
N THR A 18 15.42 -3.18 2.49
CA THR A 18 14.50 -2.81 1.39
C THR A 18 13.40 -1.91 1.91
N VAL A 19 13.33 -0.69 1.41
CA VAL A 19 12.26 0.26 1.73
C VAL A 19 11.31 0.36 0.53
N VAL A 20 10.03 0.13 0.77
CA VAL A 20 8.96 0.36 -0.20
C VAL A 20 8.15 1.55 0.31
N LYS A 21 7.99 2.60 -0.50
CA LYS A 21 7.24 3.80 -0.14
C LYS A 21 6.13 4.05 -1.15
N VAL A 22 4.93 4.32 -0.66
CA VAL A 22 3.85 4.86 -1.48
C VAL A 22 4.07 6.35 -1.64
N LEU A 23 4.47 6.77 -2.84
CA LEU A 23 4.66 8.19 -3.12
C LEU A 23 3.29 8.87 -3.27
N GLU A 24 2.44 8.31 -4.13
CA GLU A 24 1.18 8.95 -4.53
C GLU A 24 0.15 7.88 -4.92
N VAL A 25 -1.13 8.19 -4.69
CA VAL A 25 -2.27 7.36 -5.12
C VAL A 25 -3.14 8.19 -6.07
N PHE A 26 -3.32 7.71 -7.29
CA PHE A 26 -4.06 8.38 -8.36
C PHE A 26 -5.16 7.45 -8.89
N GLY A 27 -6.34 7.54 -8.29
CA GLY A 27 -7.47 6.68 -8.67
C GLY A 27 -7.12 5.20 -8.47
N ASP A 28 -7.02 4.46 -9.57
CA ASP A 28 -6.67 3.04 -9.61
C ASP A 28 -5.15 2.78 -9.68
N ARG A 29 -4.33 3.82 -9.77
CA ARG A 29 -2.86 3.71 -9.90
C ARG A 29 -2.16 4.16 -8.64
N VAL A 30 -1.10 3.44 -8.29
CA VAL A 30 -0.23 3.78 -7.15
C VAL A 30 1.18 3.97 -7.66
N LYS A 31 1.82 5.06 -7.24
CA LYS A 31 3.22 5.35 -7.52
C LYS A 31 4.06 4.88 -6.34
N LEU A 32 4.94 3.92 -6.59
CA LEU A 32 5.78 3.30 -5.57
C LEU A 32 7.25 3.68 -5.80
N SER A 33 7.99 3.91 -4.71
CA SER A 33 9.44 3.91 -4.68
C SER A 33 9.92 2.63 -4.00
N ILE A 34 10.88 1.94 -4.59
CA ILE A 34 11.52 0.76 -4.00
C ILE A 34 13.01 1.05 -3.94
N GLU A 35 13.56 1.04 -2.74
CA GLU A 35 14.96 1.36 -2.46
C GLU A 35 15.59 0.14 -1.78
N THR A 36 16.59 -0.47 -2.43
CA THR A 36 17.37 -1.58 -1.87
C THR A 36 18.86 -1.29 -2.06
N PRO A 37 19.57 -0.81 -1.02
CA PRO A 37 20.99 -0.52 -1.14
C PRO A 37 21.79 -1.80 -1.36
N GLY A 38 22.73 -1.77 -2.31
CA GLY A 38 23.65 -2.88 -2.60
C GLY A 38 23.10 -3.99 -3.50
N ALA A 39 21.91 -3.84 -4.10
CA ALA A 39 21.38 -4.80 -5.05
C ALA A 39 21.88 -4.53 -6.49
N GLU A 40 22.54 -5.51 -7.10
CA GLU A 40 22.74 -5.58 -8.56
C GLU A 40 21.94 -6.78 -9.12
N PRO A 41 21.07 -6.60 -10.13
CA PRO A 41 20.60 -5.34 -10.69
C PRO A 41 19.60 -4.64 -9.75
N ALA A 42 19.64 -3.31 -9.71
CA ALA A 42 18.88 -2.48 -8.78
C ALA A 42 17.35 -2.57 -8.94
N TYR A 43 16.84 -3.12 -10.05
CA TYR A 43 15.42 -3.43 -10.27
C TYR A 43 15.23 -4.37 -11.48
N TRP A 44 14.14 -5.13 -11.50
CA TRP A 44 13.59 -5.76 -12.70
C TRP A 44 12.13 -5.31 -12.83
N GLU A 45 11.76 -4.78 -13.99
CA GLU A 45 10.37 -4.42 -14.29
C GLU A 45 9.70 -5.61 -14.96
N LYS A 46 8.74 -6.23 -14.26
CA LYS A 46 7.88 -7.26 -14.83
C LYS A 46 6.44 -6.91 -14.50
N VAL A 47 5.63 -6.70 -15.52
CA VAL A 47 4.18 -6.58 -15.35
C VAL A 47 3.64 -7.97 -15.04
N VAL A 48 3.13 -8.15 -13.82
CA VAL A 48 2.45 -9.36 -13.38
C VAL A 48 1.00 -8.99 -13.08
N TYR A 49 0.08 -9.62 -13.79
CA TYR A 49 -1.35 -9.49 -13.52
C TYR A 49 -1.72 -10.51 -12.44
N LEU A 50 -2.35 -10.07 -11.35
CA LEU A 50 -3.04 -11.00 -10.46
C LEU A 50 -4.29 -11.49 -11.20
N ASP A 51 -4.43 -12.82 -11.30
CA ASP A 51 -5.66 -13.45 -11.75
C ASP A 51 -6.82 -12.97 -10.84
N GLN A 52 -7.93 -12.51 -11.43
CA GLN A 52 -9.01 -11.79 -10.74
C GLN A 52 -9.84 -12.66 -9.77
N SER A 53 -9.41 -13.90 -9.51
CA SER A 53 -10.09 -14.89 -8.69
C SER A 53 -9.78 -14.79 -7.19
N VAL A 54 -9.04 -13.76 -6.74
CA VAL A 54 -8.76 -13.51 -5.32
C VAL A 54 -9.80 -12.54 -4.76
N GLU A 55 -10.88 -13.07 -4.18
CA GLU A 55 -11.80 -12.32 -3.33
C GLU A 55 -11.07 -11.88 -2.06
N PHE A 56 -10.84 -10.58 -1.89
CA PHE A 56 -10.21 -10.02 -0.70
C PHE A 56 -11.28 -9.62 0.31
N ASP A 57 -11.25 -10.25 1.48
CA ASP A 57 -12.11 -9.93 2.62
C ASP A 57 -11.76 -8.52 3.14
N GLN A 58 -12.64 -7.55 2.88
CA GLN A 58 -12.46 -6.15 3.27
C GLN A 58 -12.93 -5.95 4.71
N ALA A 59 -12.05 -6.16 5.68
CA ALA A 59 -12.20 -5.56 7.00
C ALA A 59 -11.64 -4.13 6.98
N ILE A 60 -12.41 -3.20 6.40
CA ILE A 60 -12.25 -1.77 6.66
C ILE A 60 -12.91 -1.52 8.01
N GLU A 61 -12.11 -1.36 9.07
CA GLU A 61 -12.59 -0.75 10.31
C GLU A 61 -12.94 0.70 9.98
N THR A 62 -14.24 0.95 9.85
CA THR A 62 -14.82 2.30 9.81
C THR A 62 -14.50 2.98 11.13
N GLU A 63 -13.54 3.92 11.13
CA GLU A 63 -13.45 4.90 12.21
C GLU A 63 -14.68 5.81 12.13
N GLU A 64 -15.59 5.53 13.07
CA GLU A 64 -16.83 6.22 13.36
C GLU A 64 -16.53 7.68 13.75
N LEU A 65 -16.70 8.63 12.82
CA LEU A 65 -16.85 10.04 13.18
C LEU A 65 -18.30 10.28 13.59
N GLU A 66 -18.63 9.95 14.84
CA GLU A 66 -19.87 10.35 15.48
C GLU A 66 -20.00 11.88 15.47
N SER A 67 -20.87 12.37 14.60
CA SER A 67 -21.38 13.72 14.61
C SER A 67 -22.25 13.94 15.85
N VAL A 68 -21.72 14.60 16.89
CA VAL A 68 -22.54 15.11 17.98
C VAL A 68 -23.27 16.36 17.50
N GLN A 69 -24.51 16.20 17.02
CA GLN A 69 -25.52 17.25 17.05
C GLN A 69 -26.26 17.17 18.39
N ILE A 70 -26.18 18.20 19.23
CA ILE A 70 -27.29 18.56 20.12
C ILE A 70 -27.49 20.06 20.02
N GLY A 71 -28.47 20.44 19.21
CA GLY A 71 -29.16 21.72 19.28
C GLY A 71 -30.66 21.41 19.38
N GLY A 72 -31.27 21.84 20.48
CA GLY A 72 -32.69 21.65 20.81
C GLY A 72 -32.97 22.14 22.21
#